data_AF-A0A2N2XHG3-F1
#
_entry.id   AF-A0A2N2XHG3-F1
#
_cell.length_a   1.000
_cell.length_b   1.000
_cell.length_c   1.000
_cell.angle_alpha   90.00
_cell.angle_beta   90.00
_cell.angle_gamma   90.00
#
_symmetry.space_group_name_H-M   'P 1'
#
loop_
_entity.id
_entity.type
_entity.pdbx_description
1 polymer ?
#
loop_
_entity_poly.entity_id
_entity_poly.type
_entity_poly.pdbx_seq_one_letter_code
_entity_poly.pdbx_strand_id
1 'polypeptide(L)'
;AEIPGGMYTNMLAQLKQLKLEHLLQRTLELIPEVRLVSGLPPLVTPTSQIIGAQAVNCAIDEEKGLPLFTTKSLQFVNLVKGSYGKTPYPIDPEFRFKLCGVREETPYDSRFYQKPTNLVFEEFGGVKLASNEKEELLLDLFPNVAAEFLKGKVESAYIQQIHAIEAEEEKKFLEEKHAYDRLSEEEKQQRLIDGLYHYSWITTQEDDFTIGTS
;
A
#
# COMPACT_ATOMS: atom_id res chain seq x y z
N ALA A 1 9.40 -12.66 34.07
CA ALA A 1 8.37 -11.76 33.52
C ALA A 1 7.43 -12.60 32.67
N GLU A 2 6.12 -12.48 32.85
CA GLU A 2 5.17 -13.17 31.98
C GLU A 2 5.23 -12.54 30.59
N ILE A 3 5.56 -13.34 29.58
CA ILE A 3 5.64 -12.90 28.19
C ILE A 3 4.26 -13.11 27.57
N PRO A 4 3.62 -12.05 27.03
CA PRO A 4 2.33 -12.19 26.36
C PRO A 4 2.41 -13.23 25.23
N GLY A 5 1.40 -14.10 25.11
CA GLY A 5 1.40 -15.17 24.10
C GLY A 5 1.55 -14.66 22.66
N GLY A 6 0.95 -13.50 22.34
CA GLY A 6 1.12 -12.83 21.04
C GLY A 6 2.54 -12.32 20.79
N MET A 7 3.24 -11.86 21.84
CA MET A 7 4.64 -11.45 21.73
C MET A 7 5.54 -12.68 21.47
N TYR A 8 5.32 -13.77 22.21
CA TYR A 8 6.07 -15.01 22.06
C TYR A 8 5.95 -15.61 20.65
N THR A 9 4.72 -15.75 20.17
CA THR A 9 4.44 -16.32 18.84
C THR A 9 5.05 -15.49 17.72
N ASN A 10 4.98 -14.15 17.81
CA ASN A 10 5.61 -13.26 16.83
C ASN A 10 7.14 -13.36 16.83
N MET A 11 7.79 -13.39 17.99
CA MET A 11 9.25 -13.57 18.06
C MET A 11 9.69 -14.92 17.49
N LEU A 12 8.97 -15.99 17.82
CA LEU A 12 9.25 -17.32 17.29
C LEU A 12 9.11 -17.34 15.76
N ALA A 13 8.09 -16.67 15.21
CA ALA A 13 7.92 -16.55 13.77
C ALA A 13 9.08 -15.79 13.10
N GLN A 14 9.57 -14.70 13.70
CA GLN A 14 10.74 -13.95 13.20
C GLN A 14 12.01 -14.82 13.19
N LEU A 15 12.29 -15.52 14.29
CA LEU A 15 13.45 -16.41 14.38
C LEU A 15 13.37 -17.57 13.37
N LYS A 16 12.18 -18.15 13.16
CA LYS A 16 11.95 -19.18 12.14
C LYS A 16 12.19 -18.68 10.72
N GLN A 17 11.72 -17.47 10.40
CA GLN A 17 11.96 -16.87 9.08
C GLN A 17 13.45 -16.68 8.80
N LEU A 18 14.25 -16.40 9.84
CA LEU A 18 15.69 -16.24 9.76
C LEU A 18 16.48 -17.55 9.93
N LYS A 19 15.81 -18.67 10.23
CA LYS A 19 16.42 -19.97 10.58
C LYS A 19 17.36 -19.89 11.79
N LEU A 20 16.98 -19.07 12.78
CA LEU A 20 17.73 -18.80 14.01
C LEU A 20 16.96 -19.23 15.27
N GLU A 21 16.16 -20.30 15.19
CA GLU A 21 15.30 -20.76 16.28
C GLU A 21 16.08 -21.11 17.56
N HIS A 22 17.35 -21.50 17.42
CA HIS A 22 18.26 -21.77 18.54
C HIS A 22 18.51 -20.54 19.43
N LEU A 23 18.31 -19.32 18.91
CA LEU A 23 18.44 -18.07 19.68
C LEU A 23 17.21 -17.75 20.54
N LEU A 24 16.15 -18.57 20.49
CA LEU A 24 14.92 -18.31 21.24
C LEU A 24 15.19 -18.16 22.73
N GLN A 25 15.92 -19.09 23.33
CA GLN A 25 16.21 -19.06 24.76
C GLN A 25 16.97 -17.78 25.14
N ARG A 26 17.99 -17.42 24.34
CA ARG A 26 18.76 -16.20 24.56
C ARG A 26 17.92 -14.94 24.40
N THR A 27 17.04 -14.91 23.41
CA THR A 27 16.08 -13.82 23.21
C THR A 27 15.22 -13.59 24.44
N LEU A 28 14.71 -14.67 25.06
CA LEU A 28 13.88 -14.58 26.26
C LEU A 28 14.64 -13.99 27.46
N GLU A 29 15.93 -14.31 27.57
CA GLU A 29 16.83 -13.78 28.61
C GLU A 29 17.16 -12.30 28.42
N LEU A 30 17.18 -11.81 27.18
CA LEU A 30 17.45 -10.41 26.86
C LEU A 30 16.23 -9.49 27.05
N ILE A 31 15.01 -10.03 27.06
CA ILE A 31 13.78 -9.23 27.23
C ILE A 31 13.81 -8.34 28.49
N PRO A 32 14.15 -8.83 29.69
CA PRO A 32 14.26 -8.00 30.88
C PRO A 32 15.25 -6.84 30.73
N GLU A 33 16.40 -7.07 30.10
CA GLU A 33 17.43 -6.05 29.87
C GLU A 33 16.94 -4.98 28.89
N VAL A 34 16.41 -5.39 27.73
CA VAL A 34 15.82 -4.48 26.73
C VAL A 34 14.68 -3.66 27.33
N ARG A 35 13.85 -4.28 28.19
CA ARG A 35 12.77 -3.61 28.90
C ARG A 35 13.31 -2.61 29.94
N LEU A 36 14.40 -2.91 30.63
CA LEU A 36 15.00 -2.02 31.62
C LEU A 36 15.56 -0.76 30.96
N VAL A 37 16.39 -0.91 29.92
CA VAL A 37 17.03 0.23 29.23
C VAL A 37 16.02 1.12 28.49
N SER A 38 14.83 0.61 28.21
CA SER A 38 13.73 1.35 27.58
C SER A 38 12.72 1.94 28.58
N GLY A 39 13.05 1.96 29.88
CA GLY A 39 12.23 2.66 30.88
C GLY A 39 11.10 1.83 31.48
N LEU A 40 11.22 0.49 31.45
CA LEU A 40 10.28 -0.47 32.02
C LEU A 40 8.82 -0.32 31.52
N PRO A 41 8.57 -0.22 30.20
CA PRO A 41 7.21 -0.12 29.69
C PRO A 41 6.37 -1.36 30.09
N PRO A 42 5.05 -1.21 30.24
CA PRO A 42 4.14 -2.36 30.36
C PRO A 42 4.26 -3.25 29.13
N LEU A 43 4.22 -4.58 29.28
CA LEU A 43 4.29 -5.52 28.15
C LEU A 43 2.89 -5.76 27.56
N VAL A 44 2.30 -4.71 27.00
CA VAL A 44 1.03 -4.73 26.25
C VAL A 44 1.25 -4.23 24.83
N THR A 45 0.31 -4.44 23.91
CA THR A 45 0.46 -3.90 22.54
C THR A 45 0.38 -2.36 22.57
N PRO A 46 1.30 -1.63 21.90
CA PRO A 46 2.36 -2.11 20.99
C PRO A 46 3.71 -2.43 21.66
N THR A 47 3.96 -1.99 22.90
CA THR A 47 5.27 -2.06 23.56
C THR A 47 5.80 -3.48 23.73
N SER A 48 4.96 -4.49 23.98
CA SER A 48 5.38 -5.90 24.05
C SER A 48 6.07 -6.37 22.77
N GLN A 49 5.50 -6.02 21.61
CA GLN A 49 6.06 -6.37 20.30
C GLN A 49 7.35 -5.62 20.03
N ILE A 50 7.43 -4.34 20.43
CA ILE A 50 8.63 -3.51 20.27
C ILE A 50 9.80 -4.10 21.07
N ILE A 51 9.58 -4.44 22.35
CA ILE A 51 10.59 -5.05 23.20
C ILE A 51 10.99 -6.43 22.68
N GLY A 52 10.02 -7.23 22.22
CA GLY A 52 10.28 -8.57 21.69
C GLY A 52 11.11 -8.55 20.41
N ALA A 53 10.74 -7.71 19.45
CA ALA A 53 11.49 -7.55 18.21
C ALA A 53 12.91 -7.01 18.47
N GLN A 54 13.06 -6.07 19.41
CA GLN A 54 14.39 -5.57 19.76
C GLN A 54 15.23 -6.62 20.49
N ALA A 55 14.64 -7.46 21.34
CA ALA A 55 15.35 -8.57 21.98
C ALA A 55 15.85 -9.60 20.96
N VAL A 56 15.05 -9.90 19.92
CA VAL A 56 15.48 -10.74 18.79
C VAL A 56 16.69 -10.11 18.08
N ASN A 57 16.63 -8.82 17.77
CA ASN A 57 17.77 -8.12 17.15
C ASN A 57 19.02 -8.16 18.04
N CYS A 58 18.87 -7.98 19.35
CA CYS A 58 19.96 -8.06 20.30
C CYS A 58 20.58 -9.46 20.36
N ALA A 59 19.78 -10.52 20.33
CA ALA A 59 20.28 -11.89 20.28
C ALA A 59 21.06 -12.17 18.98
N ILE A 60 20.58 -11.63 17.85
CA ILE A 60 21.26 -11.74 16.55
C ILE A 60 22.55 -10.94 16.53
N ASP A 61 22.57 -9.75 17.12
CA ASP A 61 23.78 -8.93 17.25
C ASP A 61 24.84 -9.70 18.06
N GLU A 62 24.45 -10.29 19.20
CA GLU A 62 25.34 -11.10 20.04
C GLU A 62 25.89 -12.34 19.31
N GLU A 63 25.04 -13.07 18.57
CA GLU A 63 25.45 -14.22 17.73
C GLU A 63 26.47 -13.81 16.66
N LYS A 64 26.38 -12.57 16.17
CA LYS A 64 27.33 -12.00 15.18
C LYS A 64 28.58 -11.39 15.82
N GLY A 65 28.71 -11.41 17.15
CA GLY A 65 29.79 -10.74 17.87
C GLY A 65 29.72 -9.22 17.83
N LEU A 66 28.54 -8.66 17.52
CA LEU A 66 28.29 -7.22 17.53
C LEU A 66 27.85 -6.77 18.93
N PRO A 67 28.15 -5.52 19.32
CA PRO A 67 27.58 -4.94 20.54
C PRO A 67 26.05 -4.96 20.51
N LEU A 68 25.42 -5.16 21.68
CA LEU A 68 23.96 -5.07 21.80
C LEU A 68 23.45 -3.70 21.33
N PHE A 69 22.24 -3.70 20.75
CA PHE A 69 21.58 -2.51 20.20
C PHE A 69 22.29 -1.90 18.97
N THR A 70 23.11 -2.68 18.27
CA THR A 70 23.68 -2.26 16.97
C THR A 70 22.57 -2.22 15.93
N THR A 71 21.81 -3.31 15.82
CA THR A 71 20.62 -3.39 14.98
C THR A 71 19.41 -2.90 15.76
N LYS A 72 18.82 -1.79 15.31
CA LYS A 72 17.71 -1.13 16.01
C LYS A 72 16.47 -1.04 15.15
N SER A 73 15.32 -1.42 15.71
CA SER A 73 14.04 -1.19 15.06
C SER A 73 13.62 0.27 15.20
N LEU A 74 12.98 0.84 14.17
CA LEU A 74 12.48 2.21 14.22
C LEU A 74 11.48 2.42 15.39
N GLN A 75 10.66 1.41 15.67
CA GLN A 75 9.69 1.44 16.77
C GLN A 75 10.40 1.50 18.14
N PHE A 76 11.49 0.74 18.33
CA PHE A 76 12.28 0.80 19.56
C PHE A 76 13.01 2.14 19.72
N VAL A 77 13.57 2.68 18.64
CA VAL A 77 14.16 4.02 18.62
C VAL A 77 13.12 5.07 19.02
N ASN A 78 11.91 5.01 18.45
CA ASN A 78 10.82 5.93 18.77
C ASN A 78 10.33 5.79 20.22
N LEU A 79 10.30 4.57 20.76
CA LEU A 79 10.00 4.32 22.18
C LEU A 79 11.01 5.00 23.08
N VAL A 80 12.30 4.78 22.83
CA VAL A 80 13.38 5.35 23.64
C VAL A 80 13.48 6.87 23.49
N LYS A 81 13.18 7.39 22.30
CA LYS A 81 13.10 8.82 22.02
C LYS A 81 11.99 9.51 22.82
N GLY A 82 10.91 8.81 23.16
CA GLY A 82 9.74 9.35 23.86
C GLY A 82 8.50 9.54 23.00
N SER A 83 8.51 9.11 21.73
CA SER A 83 7.37 9.28 20.81
C SER A 83 6.10 8.53 21.27
N TYR A 84 6.23 7.51 22.12
CA TYR A 84 5.10 6.76 22.69
C TYR A 84 4.63 7.31 24.04
N GLY A 85 5.22 8.43 24.47
CA GLY A 85 4.96 9.05 25.76
C GLY A 85 5.92 8.59 26.86
N LYS A 86 5.63 9.07 28.07
CA LYS A 86 6.50 8.93 29.23
C LYS A 86 6.52 7.50 29.75
N THR A 87 7.72 6.95 29.89
CA THR A 87 7.94 5.62 30.46
C THR A 87 7.88 5.64 32.00
N PRO A 88 7.51 4.53 32.66
CA PRO A 88 7.46 4.45 34.12
C PRO A 88 8.79 4.75 34.82
N TYR A 89 9.89 4.36 34.18
CA TYR A 89 11.24 4.60 34.67
C TYR A 89 12.01 5.51 33.70
N PRO A 90 12.83 6.45 34.20
CA PRO A 90 13.63 7.31 33.33
C PRO A 90 14.63 6.49 32.52
N ILE A 91 14.73 6.79 31.23
CA ILE A 91 15.75 6.21 30.35
C ILE A 91 17.04 7.01 30.52
N ASP A 92 18.17 6.30 30.60
CA ASP A 92 19.51 6.90 30.64
C ASP A 92 19.72 7.86 29.44
N PRO A 93 20.02 9.15 29.69
CA PRO A 93 20.29 10.13 28.64
C PRO A 93 21.43 9.76 27.70
N GLU A 94 22.44 9.01 28.17
CA GLU A 94 23.55 8.56 27.32
C GLU A 94 23.12 7.43 26.40
N PHE A 95 22.34 6.48 26.91
CA PHE A 95 21.71 5.44 26.09
C PHE A 95 20.79 6.04 25.03
N ARG A 96 19.92 6.99 25.41
CA ARG A 96 19.02 7.67 24.47
C ARG A 96 19.79 8.40 23.39
N PHE A 97 20.89 9.07 23.74
CA PHE A 97 21.71 9.76 22.76
C PHE A 97 22.39 8.81 21.78
N LYS A 98 22.99 7.73 22.28
CA LYS A 98 23.63 6.71 21.44
C LYS A 98 22.62 6.09 20.46
N LEU A 99 21.38 5.87 20.90
CA LEU A 99 20.37 5.19 20.09
C LEU A 99 19.62 6.14 19.14
N CYS A 100 19.24 7.32 19.62
CA CYS A 100 18.30 8.25 18.98
C CYS A 100 18.92 9.59 18.55
N GLY A 101 20.14 9.90 18.97
CA GLY A 101 20.81 11.19 18.71
C GLY A 101 20.34 12.36 19.60
N VAL A 102 19.46 12.11 20.56
CA VAL A 102 18.92 13.12 21.50
C VAL A 102 19.07 12.66 22.94
N ARG A 103 19.39 13.57 23.86
CA ARG A 103 19.51 13.26 25.30
C ARG A 103 18.17 13.36 26.02
N GLU A 104 17.42 14.39 25.66
CA GLU A 104 16.12 14.70 26.23
C GLU A 104 15.00 13.92 25.53
N GLU A 105 13.95 13.62 26.30
CA GLU A 105 12.74 13.01 25.79
C GLU A 105 12.08 13.96 24.77
N THR A 106 11.71 13.42 23.60
CA THR A 106 11.00 14.13 22.54
C THR A 106 9.63 13.47 22.34
N PRO A 107 8.59 13.92 23.05
CA PRO A 107 7.24 13.41 22.87
C PRO A 107 6.73 13.61 21.44
N TYR A 108 5.82 12.74 21.00
CA TYR A 108 5.11 12.97 19.75
C TYR A 108 4.24 14.22 19.86
N ASP A 109 4.33 15.09 18.85
CA ASP A 109 3.58 16.33 18.80
C ASP A 109 2.57 16.27 17.64
N SER A 110 1.29 16.21 18.03
CA SER A 110 0.17 16.08 17.12
C SER A 110 0.01 17.26 16.16
N ARG A 111 0.63 18.41 16.45
CA ARG A 111 0.62 19.58 15.57
C ARG A 111 1.36 19.35 14.26
N PHE A 112 2.27 18.38 14.21
CA PHE A 112 3.00 17.99 13.00
C PHE A 112 2.29 16.89 12.19
N TYR A 113 1.09 16.46 12.60
CA TYR A 113 0.31 15.50 11.83
C TYR A 113 -0.03 16.09 10.44
N GLN A 114 0.20 15.28 9.40
CA GLN A 114 -0.17 15.61 8.03
C GLN A 114 -1.01 14.47 7.48
N LYS A 115 -2.20 14.81 6.98
CA LYS A 115 -3.09 13.84 6.34
C LYS A 115 -2.45 13.37 5.03
N PRO A 116 -2.37 12.04 4.78
CA PRO A 116 -1.99 11.51 3.48
C PRO A 116 -2.82 12.12 2.34
N THR A 117 -2.17 12.38 1.20
CA THR A 117 -2.86 12.93 0.03
C THR A 117 -3.73 11.85 -0.61
N ASN A 118 -5.02 12.15 -0.81
CA ASN A 118 -5.93 11.30 -1.58
C ASN A 118 -5.67 11.53 -3.08
N LEU A 119 -4.91 10.60 -3.68
CA LEU A 119 -4.51 10.68 -5.10
C LEU A 119 -5.71 10.50 -6.03
N VAL A 120 -5.64 11.10 -7.21
CA VAL A 120 -6.60 10.92 -8.31
C VAL A 120 -5.93 10.10 -9.39
N PHE A 121 -6.59 9.05 -9.87
CA PHE A 121 -6.11 8.24 -10.98
C PHE A 121 -6.84 8.63 -12.26
N GLU A 122 -6.17 9.44 -13.09
CA GLU A 122 -6.67 9.81 -14.42
C GLU A 122 -6.83 8.58 -15.33
N GLU A 123 -5.96 7.58 -15.18
CA GLU A 123 -5.99 6.32 -15.94
C GLU A 123 -7.25 5.46 -15.69
N PHE A 124 -7.95 5.69 -14.58
CA PHE A 124 -9.19 4.99 -14.21
C PHE A 124 -10.42 5.90 -14.30
N GLY A 125 -10.39 6.89 -15.20
CA GLY A 125 -11.51 7.81 -15.42
C GLY A 125 -11.56 8.98 -14.43
N GLY A 126 -10.42 9.41 -13.89
CA GLY A 126 -10.32 10.59 -13.02
C GLY A 126 -10.89 10.38 -11.61
N VAL A 127 -10.90 9.15 -11.12
CA VAL A 127 -11.46 8.80 -9.81
C VAL A 127 -10.44 8.94 -8.68
N LYS A 128 -10.91 9.35 -7.50
CA LYS A 128 -10.09 9.40 -6.29
C LYS A 128 -9.77 7.99 -5.79
N LEU A 129 -8.59 7.82 -5.22
CA LEU A 129 -8.15 6.59 -4.55
C LEU A 129 -9.12 6.22 -3.42
N ALA A 130 -9.45 7.18 -2.55
CA ALA A 130 -10.51 7.03 -1.56
C ALA A 130 -11.78 7.76 -2.02
N SER A 131 -12.87 7.02 -2.12
CA SER A 131 -14.18 7.50 -2.61
C SER A 131 -15.09 8.06 -1.52
N ASN A 132 -14.83 7.72 -0.25
CA ASN A 132 -15.65 8.08 0.89
C ASN A 132 -14.83 8.23 2.18
N GLU A 133 -15.45 8.78 3.22
CA GLU A 133 -14.81 9.05 4.52
C GLU A 133 -14.15 7.81 5.16
N LYS A 134 -14.75 6.61 5.00
CA LYS A 134 -14.19 5.38 5.58
C LYS A 134 -12.89 4.98 4.88
N GLU A 135 -12.82 5.16 3.57
CA GLU A 135 -11.62 4.88 2.78
C GLU A 135 -10.54 5.95 3.00
N GLU A 136 -10.94 7.21 3.23
CA GLU A 136 -9.99 8.24 3.66
C GLU A 136 -9.41 7.94 5.04
N LEU A 137 -10.25 7.53 6.01
CA LEU A 137 -9.77 7.11 7.32
C LEU A 137 -8.86 5.88 7.24
N LEU A 138 -9.16 4.94 6.34
CA LEU A 138 -8.31 3.78 6.09
C LEU A 138 -6.93 4.22 5.55
N LEU A 139 -6.92 5.19 4.63
CA LEU A 139 -5.70 5.79 4.10
C LEU A 139 -4.92 6.54 5.19
N ASP A 140 -5.60 7.21 6.12
CA ASP A 140 -4.98 7.92 7.25
C ASP A 140 -4.32 6.95 8.24
N LEU A 141 -4.97 5.83 8.54
CA LEU A 141 -4.47 4.84 9.51
C LEU A 141 -3.40 3.92 8.92
N PHE A 142 -3.55 3.51 7.66
CA PHE A 142 -2.67 2.53 7.01
C PHE A 142 -2.31 2.94 5.58
N PRO A 143 -1.59 4.05 5.35
CA PRO A 143 -1.42 4.64 4.02
C PRO A 143 -0.97 3.66 2.94
N ASN A 144 0.05 2.85 3.23
CA ASN A 144 0.61 1.92 2.25
C ASN A 144 -0.35 0.76 1.92
N VAL A 145 -0.94 0.14 2.95
CA VAL A 145 -1.85 -1.01 2.77
C VAL A 145 -3.17 -0.55 2.14
N ALA A 146 -3.68 0.59 2.59
CA ALA A 146 -4.89 1.20 2.05
C ALA A 146 -4.71 1.61 0.60
N ALA A 147 -3.58 2.22 0.23
CA ALA A 147 -3.34 2.64 -1.15
C ALA A 147 -3.37 1.47 -2.13
N GLU A 148 -2.70 0.36 -1.80
CA GLU A 148 -2.70 -0.85 -2.64
C GLU A 148 -4.10 -1.47 -2.74
N PHE A 149 -4.77 -1.64 -1.60
CA PHE A 149 -6.12 -2.20 -1.53
C PHE A 149 -7.16 -1.36 -2.31
N LEU A 150 -7.15 -0.05 -2.10
CA LEU A 150 -8.08 0.88 -2.73
C LEU A 150 -7.81 1.00 -4.23
N LYS A 151 -6.53 1.00 -4.66
CA LYS A 151 -6.17 0.97 -6.07
C LYS A 151 -6.77 -0.26 -6.77
N GLY A 152 -6.62 -1.45 -6.18
CA GLY A 152 -7.20 -2.67 -6.76
C GLY A 152 -8.73 -2.62 -6.86
N LYS A 153 -9.40 -1.99 -5.89
CA LYS A 153 -10.85 -1.77 -5.94
C LYS A 153 -11.26 -0.82 -7.07
N VAL A 154 -10.53 0.28 -7.24
CA VAL A 154 -10.74 1.26 -8.32
C VAL A 154 -10.53 0.62 -9.68
N GLU A 155 -9.43 -0.11 -9.87
CA GLU A 155 -9.10 -0.81 -11.11
C GLU A 155 -10.19 -1.83 -11.48
N SER A 156 -10.64 -2.64 -10.51
CA SER A 156 -11.71 -3.60 -10.73
C SER A 156 -13.03 -2.94 -11.13
N ALA A 157 -13.40 -1.82 -10.50
CA ALA A 157 -14.58 -1.06 -10.86
C ALA A 157 -14.50 -0.46 -12.28
N TYR A 158 -13.32 0.04 -12.65
CA TYR A 158 -13.07 0.59 -13.99
C TYR A 158 -13.18 -0.49 -15.08
N ILE A 159 -12.59 -1.67 -14.86
CA ILE A 159 -12.69 -2.81 -15.79
C ILE A 159 -14.15 -3.26 -15.94
N GLN A 160 -14.91 -3.34 -14.84
CA GLN A 160 -16.34 -3.66 -14.90
C GLN A 160 -17.14 -2.63 -15.70
N GLN A 161 -16.77 -1.36 -15.59
CA GLN A 161 -17.41 -0.29 -16.38
C GLN A 161 -17.11 -0.45 -17.88
N ILE A 162 -15.87 -0.77 -18.26
CA ILE A 162 -15.52 -1.05 -19.66
C ILE A 162 -16.34 -2.24 -20.18
N HIS A 163 -16.36 -3.36 -19.47
CA HIS A 163 -17.14 -4.53 -19.89
C HIS A 163 -18.64 -4.26 -19.98
N ALA A 164 -19.19 -3.40 -19.12
CA ALA A 164 -20.59 -3.00 -19.20
C ALA A 164 -20.87 -2.17 -20.47
N ILE A 165 -19.95 -1.27 -20.85
CA ILE A 165 -20.04 -0.49 -22.09
C ILE A 165 -19.96 -1.42 -23.30
N GLU A 166 -18.97 -2.31 -23.34
CA GLU A 166 -18.78 -3.30 -24.42
C GLU A 166 -20.02 -4.20 -24.59
N ALA A 167 -20.59 -4.70 -23.49
CA ALA A 167 -21.78 -5.54 -23.52
C ALA A 167 -23.02 -4.77 -24.02
N GLU A 168 -23.13 -3.48 -23.71
CA GLU A 168 -24.22 -2.64 -24.21
C GLU A 168 -24.06 -2.34 -25.70
N GLU A 169 -22.84 -2.10 -26.19
CA GLU A 169 -22.52 -1.95 -27.60
C GLU A 169 -22.80 -3.23 -28.40
N GLU A 170 -22.37 -4.39 -27.89
CA GLU A 170 -22.65 -5.70 -28.50
C GLU A 170 -24.15 -5.97 -28.58
N LYS A 171 -24.90 -5.65 -27.52
CA LYS A 171 -26.36 -5.78 -27.51
C LYS A 171 -27.00 -4.89 -28.57
N LYS A 172 -26.60 -3.63 -28.69
CA LYS A 172 -27.11 -2.71 -29.73
C LYS A 172 -26.79 -3.23 -31.13
N PHE A 173 -25.57 -3.69 -31.35
CA PHE A 173 -25.16 -4.29 -32.63
C PHE A 173 -25.99 -5.53 -33.00
N LEU A 174 -26.22 -6.43 -32.03
CA LEU A 174 -27.05 -7.62 -32.24
C LEU A 174 -28.51 -7.25 -32.50
N GLU A 175 -29.07 -6.28 -31.79
CA GLU A 175 -30.43 -5.78 -32.02
C GLU A 175 -30.59 -5.17 -33.43
N GLU A 176 -29.61 -4.37 -33.88
CA GLU A 176 -29.55 -3.82 -35.24
C GLU A 176 -29.43 -4.92 -36.30
N LYS A 177 -28.55 -5.91 -36.09
CA LYS A 177 -28.40 -7.05 -36.98
C LYS A 177 -29.70 -7.86 -37.08
N HIS A 178 -30.33 -8.17 -35.94
CA HIS A 178 -31.61 -8.86 -35.93
C HIS A 178 -32.74 -8.03 -36.56
N ALA A 179 -32.72 -6.70 -36.42
CA ALA A 179 -33.66 -5.82 -37.11
C ALA A 179 -33.44 -5.85 -38.63
N TYR A 180 -32.19 -5.86 -39.09
CA TYR A 180 -31.83 -5.99 -40.50
C TYR A 180 -32.24 -7.35 -41.07
N ASP A 181 -31.98 -8.45 -40.35
CA ASP A 181 -32.32 -9.80 -40.78
C ASP A 181 -33.83 -10.03 -40.92
N ARG A 182 -34.65 -9.28 -40.17
CA ARG A 182 -36.13 -9.32 -40.23
C ARG A 182 -36.73 -8.56 -41.42
N LEU A 183 -35.95 -7.75 -42.14
CA LEU A 183 -36.42 -7.03 -43.34
C LEU A 183 -36.63 -8.00 -44.51
N SER A 184 -37.56 -7.68 -45.41
CA SER A 184 -37.70 -8.38 -46.69
C SER A 184 -36.53 -8.08 -47.63
N GLU A 185 -36.32 -8.93 -48.65
CA GLU A 185 -35.20 -8.78 -49.59
C GLU A 185 -35.23 -7.45 -50.39
N GLU A 186 -36.43 -6.92 -50.68
CA GLU A 186 -36.59 -5.61 -51.34
C GLU A 186 -36.21 -4.44 -50.42
N GLU A 187 -36.57 -4.50 -49.13
CA GLU A 187 -36.22 -3.48 -48.14
C GLU A 187 -34.72 -3.48 -47.81
N LYS A 188 -34.07 -4.65 -47.82
CA LYS A 188 -32.61 -4.77 -47.69
C LYS A 188 -31.90 -4.11 -48.88
N GLN A 189 -32.38 -4.34 -50.10
CA GLN A 189 -31.83 -3.70 -51.31
C GLN A 189 -31.96 -2.18 -51.26
N GLN A 190 -33.12 -1.66 -50.85
CA GLN A 190 -33.33 -0.21 -50.73
C GLN A 190 -32.40 0.42 -49.68
N ARG A 191 -32.21 -0.23 -48.52
CA ARG A 191 -31.31 0.26 -47.47
C ARG A 191 -29.83 0.25 -47.90
N LEU A 192 -29.43 -0.73 -48.69
CA LEU A 192 -28.10 -0.79 -49.33
C LEU A 192 -27.91 0.35 -50.34
N ILE A 193 -28.91 0.59 -51.18
CA ILE A 193 -28.91 1.67 -52.17
C ILE A 193 -28.81 3.04 -51.47
N ASP A 194 -29.61 3.29 -50.44
CA ASP A 194 -29.55 4.53 -49.65
C ASP A 194 -28.19 4.71 -48.96
N GLY A 195 -27.61 3.63 -48.43
CA GLY A 195 -26.27 3.62 -47.86
C GLY A 195 -25.20 4.00 -48.90
N LEU A 196 -25.28 3.46 -50.12
CA LEU A 196 -24.37 3.76 -51.24
C LEU A 196 -24.47 5.21 -51.74
N TYR A 197 -25.67 5.80 -51.73
CA TYR A 197 -25.89 7.18 -52.16
C TYR A 197 -25.48 8.24 -51.10
N HIS A 198 -25.51 7.89 -49.81
CA HIS A 198 -25.14 8.80 -48.72
C HIS A 198 -23.71 8.58 -48.20
N TYR A 199 -22.99 7.58 -48.72
CA TYR A 199 -21.58 7.37 -48.39
C TYR A 199 -20.73 8.45 -49.07
N SER A 200 -20.04 9.28 -48.28
CA SER A 200 -19.11 10.28 -48.82
C SER A 200 -17.86 9.56 -49.34
N TRP A 201 -17.82 9.28 -50.63
CA TRP A 201 -16.62 8.80 -51.31
C TRP A 201 -15.54 9.88 -51.20
N ILE A 202 -14.58 9.72 -50.28
CA ILE A 202 -13.34 10.49 -50.33
C ILE A 202 -12.53 9.90 -51.49
N THR A 203 -12.73 10.45 -52.69
CA THR A 203 -11.81 10.25 -53.80
C THR A 203 -10.53 10.99 -53.46
N THR A 204 -9.49 10.25 -53.08
CA THR A 204 -8.11 10.75 -53.06
C THR A 204 -7.83 11.28 -54.48
N GLN A 205 -7.73 12.60 -54.63
CA GLN A 205 -7.24 13.18 -55.87
C GLN A 205 -5.80 12.71 -56.05
N GLU A 206 -5.57 11.99 -57.16
CA GLU A 206 -4.24 11.63 -57.64
C GLU A 206 -3.41 12.92 -57.77
N ASP A 207 -2.31 12.98 -57.01
CA ASP A 207 -1.27 13.98 -57.18
C ASP A 207 -0.74 13.93 -58.62
N ASP A 208 -0.87 15.06 -59.28
CA ASP A 208 -0.38 15.37 -60.62
C ASP A 208 1.16 15.22 -60.65
N PHE A 209 1.64 14.07 -61.12
CA PHE A 209 3.04 13.87 -61.46
C PHE A 209 3.34 14.61 -62.77
N THR A 210 3.73 15.89 -62.67
CA THR A 210 4.49 16.56 -63.73
C THR A 210 5.86 17.05 -63.22
N ILE A 211 6.88 16.43 -63.80
CA ILE A 211 8.31 16.68 -63.61
C ILE A 211 8.67 18.03 -64.24
N GLY A 212 9.30 18.95 -63.50
CA GLY A 212 9.75 20.24 -64.02
C GLY A 212 10.88 20.84 -63.19
N THR A 213 12.11 20.70 -63.70
CA THR A 213 13.37 21.28 -63.23
C THR A 213 13.46 22.81 -63.34
N SER A 214 13.80 23.50 -62.26
CA SER A 214 14.91 24.48 -62.12
C SER A 214 14.91 25.11 -60.72
#